data_AF-A0A7X5RLZ1-F1
#
_entry.id   AF-A0A7X5RLZ1-F1
#
_cell.length_a   1.000
_cell.length_b   1.000
_cell.length_c   1.000
_cell.angle_alpha   90.00
_cell.angle_beta   90.00
_cell.angle_gamma   90.00
#
_symmetry.space_group_name_H-M   'P 1'
#
loop_
_entity.id
_entity.type
_entity.pdbx_description
1 polymer ?
#
loop_
_entity_poly.entity_id
_entity_poly.type
_entity_poly.pdbx_seq_one_letter_code
_entity_poly.pdbx_strand_id
1 'polypeptide(L)' 'MTDWINAFLFAVAVMAFALGLTSIIMSFMTTETGNKGMQEKIEYGFFGVSGIVVCLLMGYALA' A
#
# COMPACT_ATOMS: atom_id res chain seq x y z
N MET A 1 -3.34 -10.47 -26.13
CA MET A 1 -4.23 -9.81 -25.15
C MET A 1 -3.77 -10.06 -23.72
N THR A 2 -3.37 -11.29 -23.38
CA THR A 2 -2.84 -11.64 -22.05
C THR A 2 -1.63 -10.81 -21.62
N ASP A 3 -0.67 -10.55 -22.51
CA ASP A 3 0.53 -9.74 -22.16
C ASP A 3 0.17 -8.31 -21.75
N TRP A 4 -0.84 -7.72 -22.40
CA TRP A 4 -1.34 -6.39 -22.05
C TRP A 4 -2.05 -6.37 -20.70
N ILE A 5 -2.79 -7.43 -20.36
CA ILE A 5 -3.44 -7.59 -19.05
C ILE A 5 -2.39 -7.77 -17.96
N ASN A 6 -1.36 -8.59 -18.20
CA ASN A 6 -0.26 -8.81 -17.26
C ASN A 6 0.54 -7.52 -17.02
N ALA A 7 0.81 -6.74 -18.07
CA ALA A 7 1.46 -5.44 -17.93
C ALA A 7 0.66 -4.48 -17.04
N PHE A 8 -0.67 -4.47 -17.19
CA PHE A 8 -1.55 -3.65 -16.36
C PHE A 8 -1.58 -4.11 -14.89
N LEU A 9 -1.74 -5.42 -14.67
CA LEU A 9 -1.70 -6.01 -13.32
C LEU A 9 -0.38 -5.72 -12.61
N PHE A 10 0.74 -5.80 -13.33
CA PHE A 10 2.05 -5.44 -12.81
C PHE A 10 2.14 -3.95 -12.43
N ALA A 11 1.66 -3.05 -13.30
CA ALA A 11 1.63 -1.63 -13.00
C ALA A 11 0.80 -1.32 -11.74
N VAL A 12 -0.36 -1.96 -11.59
CA VAL A 12 -1.20 -1.84 -10.39
C VAL A 12 -0.50 -2.40 -9.16
N ALA A 13 0.17 -3.55 -9.27
CA ALA A 13 0.94 -4.13 -8.17
C ALA A 13 2.03 -3.18 -7.66
N VAL A 14 2.82 -2.61 -8.57
CA VAL A 14 3.89 -1.66 -8.23
C VAL A 14 3.35 -0.38 -7.61
N MET A 15 2.23 0.15 -8.12
CA MET A 15 1.57 1.31 -7.52
C MET A 15 1.06 1.02 -6.10
N ALA A 16 0.38 -0.13 -5.90
CA ALA A 16 -0.11 -0.54 -4.59
C ALA A 16 1.04 -0.74 -3.60
N PHE A 17 2.17 -1.29 -4.06
CA PHE A 17 3.38 -1.43 -3.25
C PHE A 17 3.98 -0.08 -2.84
N ALA A 18 4.15 0.84 -3.79
CA ALA A 18 4.71 2.16 -3.51
C ALA A 18 3.82 2.96 -2.54
N LEU A 19 2.50 2.95 -2.76
CA LEU A 19 1.53 3.62 -1.87
C LEU A 19 1.44 2.95 -0.50
N GLY A 20 1.50 1.62 -0.45
CA GLY A 20 1.52 0.85 0.80
C GLY A 20 2.76 1.14 1.64
N LEU A 21 3.96 1.09 1.03
CA LEU A 21 5.21 1.39 1.74
C LEU A 21 5.26 2.83 2.23
N THR A 22 4.89 3.80 1.39
CA THR A 22 4.93 5.22 1.75
C THR A 22 3.99 5.53 2.92
N SER A 23 2.81 4.94 2.96
CA SER A 23 1.90 5.11 4.10
C SER A 23 2.37 4.39 5.37
N ILE A 24 3.00 3.21 5.27
CA ILE A 24 3.67 2.61 6.43
C ILE A 24 4.73 3.56 6.99
N ILE A 25 5.56 4.15 6.13
CA ILE A 25 6.60 5.11 6.54
C ILE A 25 5.96 6.33 7.21
N MET A 26 4.89 6.89 6.65
CA MET A 26 4.14 8.03 7.23
C MET A 26 3.58 7.71 8.61
N SER A 27 3.12 6.48 8.86
CA SER A 27 2.67 6.04 10.19
C SER A 27 3.79 6.17 11.24
N PHE A 28 5.05 5.91 10.87
CA PHE A 28 6.19 6.11 11.78
C PHE A 28 6.64 7.57 11.89
N MET A 29 6.40 8.38 10.85
CA MET A 29 6.83 9.78 10.77
C MET A 29 5.82 10.81 11.29
N THR A 30 4.65 10.40 11.81
CA THR A 30 3.70 11.38 12.38
C THR A 30 4.36 12.26 13.44
N THR A 31 4.23 13.57 13.27
CA THR A 31 4.71 14.60 14.21
C THR A 31 3.63 15.01 15.22
N GLU A 32 2.39 14.56 15.01
CA GLU A 32 1.27 14.87 15.88
C GLU A 32 1.35 14.05 17.17
N THR A 33 1.06 14.68 18.32
CA THR A 33 1.08 14.04 19.64
C THR A 33 -0.31 13.98 20.26
N GLY A 34 -0.53 12.99 21.14
CA GLY A 34 -1.84 12.75 21.76
C GLY A 34 -2.83 12.03 20.83
N ASN A 35 -4.12 12.34 20.97
CA ASN A 35 -5.20 11.58 20.32
C ASN A 35 -5.14 11.62 18.78
N LYS A 36 -4.67 12.74 18.21
CA LYS A 36 -4.54 12.93 16.76
C LYS A 36 -3.38 12.11 16.17
N GLY A 37 -2.24 12.06 16.85
CA GLY A 37 -1.10 11.24 16.42
C GLY A 37 -1.39 9.74 16.44
N MET A 38 -2.18 9.28 17.40
CA MET A 38 -2.59 7.86 17.45
C MET A 38 -3.56 7.51 16.32
N GLN A 39 -4.47 8.42 15.96
CA GLN A 39 -5.37 8.24 14.83
C GLN A 39 -4.59 8.15 13.51
N GLU A 40 -3.65 9.08 13.25
CA GLU A 40 -2.83 9.05 12.04
C GLU A 40 -2.01 7.77 11.91
N LYS A 41 -1.43 7.27 13.02
CA LYS A 41 -0.70 6.00 13.02
C LYS A 41 -1.55 4.84 12.54
N ILE A 42 -2.80 4.78 12.98
CA ILE A 42 -3.74 3.71 12.65
C ILE A 42 -4.19 3.85 11.19
N GLU A 43 -4.54 5.05 10.74
CA GLU A 43 -5.01 5.29 9.37
C GLU A 43 -3.91 4.99 8.34
N TYR A 44 -2.73 5.57 8.52
CA TYR A 44 -1.58 5.33 7.65
C TYR A 44 -1.09 3.88 7.73
N GLY A 45 -1.13 3.27 8.92
CA GLY A 45 -0.79 1.86 9.11
C GLY A 45 -1.75 0.92 8.39
N PHE A 46 -3.06 1.14 8.54
CA PHE A 46 -4.10 0.34 7.87
C PHE A 46 -4.02 0.51 6.35
N PHE A 47 -3.93 1.75 5.87
CA PHE A 47 -3.77 2.03 4.44
C PHE A 47 -2.50 1.36 3.88
N GLY A 48 -1.41 1.40 4.65
CA GLY A 48 -0.15 0.75 4.32
C GLY A 48 -0.25 -0.75 4.14
N VAL A 49 -0.78 -1.45 5.14
CA VAL A 49 -0.98 -2.90 5.09
C VAL A 49 -1.94 -3.26 3.95
N SER A 50 -3.02 -2.51 3.75
CA SER A 50 -3.97 -2.76 2.66
C SER A 50 -3.30 -2.65 1.28
N GLY A 51 -2.42 -1.68 1.07
CA GLY A 51 -1.65 -1.53 -0.17
C GLY A 51 -0.72 -2.72 -0.43
N ILE A 52 -0.07 -3.24 0.62
CA ILE A 52 0.76 -4.45 0.50
C ILE A 52 -0.09 -5.69 0.19
N VAL A 53 -1.25 -5.85 0.84
CA VAL A 53 -2.17 -6.97 0.54
C VAL A 53 -2.62 -6.92 -0.92
N VAL A 54 -2.99 -5.75 -1.44
CA VAL A 54 -3.35 -5.60 -2.86
C VAL A 54 -2.18 -5.94 -3.78
N CYS A 55 -0.96 -5.49 -3.46
CA CYS A 55 0.23 -5.86 -4.23
C CYS A 55 0.43 -7.39 -4.28
N LEU A 56 0.28 -8.08 -3.14
CA LEU A 56 0.41 -9.54 -3.07
C LEU A 56 -0.68 -10.25 -3.88
N LEU A 57 -1.92 -9.76 -3.83
CA LEU A 57 -3.02 -10.30 -4.63
C LEU A 57 -2.78 -10.13 -6.13
N MET A 58 -2.27 -8.96 -6.57
CA MET A 58 -1.90 -8.76 -7.97
C MET A 58 -0.72 -9.66 -8.38
N GLY A 59 0.25 -9.86 -7.49
CA GLY A 59 1.35 -10.80 -7.70
C GLY A 59 0.86 -12.25 -7.84
N TYR A 60 -0.11 -12.66 -7.03
CA TYR A 60 -0.77 -13.96 -7.18
C TYR A 60 -1.54 -14.08 -8.49
N ALA A 61 -2.24 -13.03 -8.93
CA ALA A 61 -2.96 -13.03 -10.20
C ALA A 61 -2.03 -13.07 -11.44
N LEU A 62 -0.75 -12.69 -11.27
CA LEU A 62 0.28 -12.73 -12.31
C LEU A 62 1.03 -14.07 -12.38
N ALA A 63 0.93 -14.91 -11.34
CA ALA A 63 1.59 -16.22 -11.24
C ALA A 63 0.82 -17.32 -11.97
#